data_AF-A0A2E7FHJ2-F1
#
_entry.id   AF-A0A2E7FHJ2-F1
#
_cell.length_a   1.000
_cell.length_b   1.000
_cell.length_c   1.000
_cell.angle_alpha   90.00
_cell.angle_beta   90.00
_cell.angle_gamma   90.00
#
_symmetry.space_group_name_H-M   'P 1'
#
loop_
_entity.id
_entity.type
_entity.pdbx_description
1 polymer ?
#
loop_
_entity_poly.entity_id
_entity_poly.type
_entity_poly.pdbx_seq_one_letter_code
_entity_poly.pdbx_strand_id
1 'polypeptide(L)'
;MDNRNTYRNITLSTKVSAAQKAEYVKIAASHGISPSEWMASVIEMNKFSYGKIGDPTPNEIKQKRENELLKKQLKKAIAQRDTSDEYGANMQERSNKAVRERDESNYALKVADY
;
A
#
# COMPACT_ATOMS: atom_id res chain seq x y z
N MET A 1 -32.97 -40.76 -3.76
CA MET A 1 -32.63 -40.11 -2.47
C MET A 1 -33.01 -38.65 -2.62
N ASP A 2 -34.17 -38.27 -2.09
CA ASP A 2 -34.70 -36.90 -2.13
C ASP A 2 -33.77 -35.94 -1.38
N ASN A 3 -32.93 -35.22 -2.14
CA ASN A 3 -32.09 -34.15 -1.61
C ASN A 3 -32.75 -32.79 -1.85
N ARG A 4 -34.04 -32.67 -1.52
CA ARG A 4 -34.62 -31.35 -1.26
C ARG A 4 -33.96 -30.88 0.02
N ASN A 5 -32.94 -30.05 -0.12
CA ASN A 5 -32.33 -29.31 0.95
C ASN A 5 -33.44 -28.52 1.65
N THR A 6 -34.07 -29.11 2.66
CA THR A 6 -35.30 -28.60 3.27
C THR A 6 -34.96 -27.28 3.92
N TYR A 7 -35.34 -26.17 3.29
CA TYR A 7 -35.24 -24.85 3.88
C TYR A 7 -35.94 -24.89 5.25
N ARG A 8 -35.17 -24.63 6.31
CA ARG A 8 -35.69 -24.57 7.68
C ARG A 8 -35.76 -23.12 8.09
N ASN A 9 -36.91 -22.73 8.63
CA ASN A 9 -37.08 -21.41 9.21
C ASN A 9 -36.32 -21.34 10.54
N ILE A 10 -35.54 -20.28 10.71
CA ILE A 10 -34.92 -19.91 11.98
C ILE A 10 -35.51 -18.57 12.44
N THR A 11 -35.78 -18.43 13.73
CA THR A 11 -36.20 -17.14 14.30
C THR A 11 -35.05 -16.58 15.12
N LEU A 12 -34.56 -15.41 14.73
CA LEU A 12 -33.52 -14.66 15.43
C LEU A 12 -34.14 -13.37 15.94
N SER A 13 -34.10 -13.17 17.26
CA SER A 13 -34.64 -11.98 17.91
C SER A 13 -33.50 -11.12 18.45
N THR A 14 -33.42 -9.88 18.00
CA THR A 14 -32.45 -8.88 18.47
C THR A 14 -33.18 -7.71 19.12
N LYS A 15 -32.60 -7.15 20.19
CA LYS A 15 -33.10 -5.91 20.80
C LYS A 15 -32.44 -4.74 20.10
N VAL A 16 -33.24 -3.91 19.45
CA VAL A 16 -32.79 -2.75 18.68
C VAL A 16 -33.67 -1.55 19.01
N SER A 17 -33.12 -0.34 18.89
CA SER A 17 -33.90 0.88 19.04
C SER A 17 -34.86 1.07 17.86
N ALA A 18 -35.87 1.93 18.03
CA ALA A 18 -36.79 2.28 16.95
C ALA A 18 -36.06 2.91 15.75
N ALA A 19 -35.01 3.70 15.99
CA ALA A 19 -34.18 4.31 14.95
C ALA A 19 -33.43 3.26 14.13
N GLN A 20 -32.77 2.32 14.81
CA GLN A 20 -32.05 1.22 14.14
C GLN A 20 -32.99 0.36 13.29
N LYS A 21 -34.18 0.03 13.83
CA LYS A 21 -35.19 -0.71 13.07
C LYS A 21 -35.61 0.05 11.80
N ALA A 22 -35.82 1.36 11.89
CA ALA A 22 -36.18 2.18 10.74
C ALA A 22 -35.05 2.22 9.69
N GLU A 23 -33.79 2.30 10.11
CA GLU A 23 -32.63 2.25 9.22
C GLU A 23 -32.54 0.91 8.48
N TYR A 24 -32.69 -0.21 9.19
CA TYR A 24 -32.64 -1.54 8.58
C TYR A 24 -33.71 -1.73 7.50
N VAL A 25 -34.93 -1.23 7.77
CA VAL A 25 -36.03 -1.26 6.80
C VAL A 25 -35.72 -0.37 5.60
N LYS A 26 -35.14 0.82 5.81
CA LYS A 26 -34.74 1.72 4.71
C LYS A 26 -33.65 1.11 3.82
N ILE A 27 -32.64 0.48 4.42
CA ILE A 27 -31.55 -0.18 3.68
C ILE A 27 -32.10 -1.36 2.86
N ALA A 28 -32.93 -2.20 3.47
CA ALA A 28 -33.55 -3.31 2.74
C ALA A 28 -34.41 -2.80 1.57
N ALA A 29 -35.22 -1.76 1.81
CA ALA A 29 -36.05 -1.15 0.78
C ALA A 29 -35.24 -0.50 -0.35
N SER A 30 -34.10 0.14 -0.05
CA SER A 30 -33.24 0.73 -1.10
C SER A 30 -32.63 -0.31 -2.04
N HIS A 31 -32.54 -1.56 -1.60
CA HIS A 31 -32.07 -2.69 -2.41
C HIS A 31 -33.22 -3.56 -2.95
N GLY A 32 -34.48 -3.17 -2.73
CA GLY A 32 -35.65 -3.92 -3.22
C GLY A 32 -35.86 -5.29 -2.56
N ILE A 33 -35.33 -5.50 -1.36
CA ILE A 33 -35.39 -6.77 -0.62
C ILE A 33 -36.11 -6.61 0.72
N SER A 34 -36.58 -7.72 1.30
CA SER A 34 -37.15 -7.71 2.64
C SER A 34 -36.08 -7.55 3.73
N PRO A 35 -36.45 -7.01 4.92
CA PRO A 35 -35.52 -6.94 6.06
C PRO A 35 -34.95 -8.30 6.48
N SER A 36 -35.72 -9.39 6.31
CA SER A 36 -35.27 -10.76 6.58
C SER A 36 -34.22 -11.23 5.58
N GLU A 37 -34.40 -10.94 4.29
CA GLU A 37 -33.40 -11.26 3.26
C GLU A 37 -32.12 -10.46 3.47
N TRP A 38 -32.26 -9.16 3.77
CA TRP A 38 -31.13 -8.31 4.10
C TRP A 38 -30.34 -8.85 5.29
N MET A 39 -31.02 -9.21 6.39
CA MET A 39 -30.39 -9.79 7.57
C MET A 39 -29.72 -11.14 7.25
N ALA A 40 -30.36 -11.99 6.44
CA ALA A 40 -29.77 -13.26 6.01
C ALA A 40 -28.48 -13.04 5.21
N SER A 41 -28.44 -12.04 4.32
CA SER A 41 -27.21 -11.66 3.59
C SER A 41 -26.11 -11.21 4.55
N VAL A 42 -26.43 -10.38 5.55
CA VAL A 42 -25.45 -9.93 6.55
C VAL A 42 -24.86 -11.11 7.33
N ILE A 43 -25.70 -12.05 7.77
CA ILE A 43 -25.26 -13.26 8.48
C ILE A 43 -24.36 -14.11 7.58
N GLU A 44 -24.78 -14.37 6.35
CA GLU A 44 -24.06 -15.22 5.40
C GLU A 44 -22.68 -14.63 5.03
N MET A 45 -22.61 -13.30 4.84
CA MET A 45 -21.35 -12.59 4.58
C MET A 45 -20.39 -12.62 5.76
N ASN A 46 -20.89 -12.72 7.00
CA ASN A 46 -20.08 -12.59 8.21
C ASN A 46 -19.93 -13.88 9.03
N LYS A 47 -20.45 -15.01 8.56
CA LYS A 47 -20.47 -16.28 9.33
C LYS A 47 -19.11 -16.80 9.77
N PHE A 48 -18.03 -16.44 9.06
CA PHE A 48 -16.65 -16.82 9.41
C PHE A 48 -15.82 -15.66 9.96
N SER A 49 -16.42 -14.47 10.08
CA SER A 49 -15.73 -13.25 10.49
C SER A 49 -15.56 -13.19 12.01
N TYR A 50 -16.42 -13.88 12.78
CA TYR A 50 -16.35 -13.87 14.24
C TYR A 50 -14.99 -14.41 14.74
N GLY A 51 -14.25 -13.60 15.51
CA GLY A 51 -12.90 -13.92 15.99
C GLY A 51 -11.76 -13.58 15.03
N LYS A 52 -12.07 -13.20 13.78
CA LYS A 52 -11.12 -12.67 12.78
C LYS A 52 -11.36 -11.18 12.49
N ILE A 53 -12.22 -10.55 13.28
CA ILE A 53 -12.54 -9.13 13.17
C ILE A 53 -11.29 -8.34 13.55
N GLY A 54 -10.65 -7.73 12.55
CA GLY A 54 -9.37 -7.03 12.71
C GLY A 54 -8.16 -7.78 12.13
N ASP A 55 -8.34 -9.04 11.69
CA ASP A 55 -7.29 -9.71 10.91
C ASP A 55 -7.19 -9.05 9.53
N PRO A 56 -5.97 -8.70 9.09
CA PRO A 56 -5.79 -8.11 7.77
C PRO A 56 -6.26 -9.11 6.72
N THR A 57 -7.13 -8.65 5.83
CA THR A 57 -7.60 -9.42 4.69
C THR A 57 -6.41 -9.88 3.84
N PRO A 58 -6.52 -10.99 3.10
CA PRO A 58 -5.45 -11.45 2.20
C PRO A 58 -4.95 -10.37 1.23
N ASN A 59 -5.83 -9.44 0.82
CA ASN A 59 -5.48 -8.30 -0.01
C ASN A 59 -4.65 -7.26 0.75
N GLU A 60 -5.00 -6.93 1.98
CA GLU A 60 -4.20 -6.03 2.83
C GLU A 60 -2.82 -6.61 3.11
N ILE A 61 -2.71 -7.93 3.32
CA ILE A 61 -1.43 -8.63 3.47
C ILE A 61 -0.59 -8.52 2.18
N LYS A 62 -1.20 -8.74 1.01
CA LYS A 62 -0.53 -8.57 -0.30
C LYS A 62 -0.03 -7.15 -0.50
N GLN A 63 -0.89 -6.17 -0.29
CA GLN A 63 -0.55 -4.74 -0.42
C GLN A 63 0.56 -4.33 0.55
N LYS A 64 0.56 -4.86 1.77
CA LYS A 64 1.65 -4.61 2.73
C LYS A 64 2.99 -5.17 2.23
N ARG A 65 3.00 -6.39 1.67
CA ARG A 65 4.21 -6.99 1.09
C ARG A 65 4.73 -6.21 -0.13
N GLU A 66 3.83 -5.78 -1.02
CA GLU A 66 4.19 -4.97 -2.18
C GLU A 66 4.80 -3.63 -1.75
N ASN A 67 4.19 -2.96 -0.76
CA ASN A 67 4.73 -1.73 -0.19
C ASN A 67 6.12 -1.91 0.43
N GLU A 68 6.35 -3.01 1.15
CA GLU A 68 7.68 -3.33 1.71
C GLU A 68 8.72 -3.58 0.61
N LEU A 69 8.33 -4.25 -0.49
CA LEU A 69 9.20 -4.48 -1.63
C LEU A 69 9.55 -3.17 -2.34
N LEU A 70 8.57 -2.32 -2.61
CA LEU A 70 8.75 -1.01 -3.23
C LEU A 70 9.63 -0.10 -2.37
N LYS A 71 9.43 -0.07 -1.04
CA LYS A 71 10.31 0.67 -0.12
C LYS A 71 11.76 0.19 -0.17
N LYS A 72 11.99 -1.13 -0.27
CA LYS A 72 13.33 -1.70 -0.42
C LYS A 72 13.97 -1.30 -1.75
N GLN A 73 13.22 -1.35 -2.85
CA GLN A 73 13.70 -0.93 -4.16
C GLN A 73 14.01 0.57 -4.20
N LEU A 74 13.14 1.40 -3.63
CA LEU A 74 13.37 2.85 -3.50
C LEU A 74 14.66 3.14 -2.73
N LYS A 75 14.86 2.48 -1.58
CA LYS A 75 16.08 2.66 -0.78
C LYS A 75 17.35 2.28 -1.55
N LYS A 76 17.29 1.22 -2.35
CA LYS A 76 18.42 0.82 -3.22
C LYS A 76 18.68 1.84 -4.32
N ALA A 77 17.63 2.33 -4.98
CA ALA A 77 17.75 3.33 -6.04
C ALA A 77 18.33 4.66 -5.52
N ILE A 78 17.89 5.11 -4.34
CA ILE A 78 18.46 6.29 -3.67
C ILE A 78 19.95 6.08 -3.39
N ALA A 79 20.32 4.95 -2.78
CA ALA A 79 21.72 4.67 -2.50
C ALA A 79 22.59 4.60 -3.78
N GLN A 80 22.07 4.05 -4.87
CA GLN A 80 22.77 4.02 -6.16
C GLN A 80 22.95 5.41 -6.75
N ARG A 81 21.91 6.26 -6.68
CA ARG A 81 21.98 7.65 -7.13
C ARG A 81 23.01 8.42 -6.30
N ASP A 82 22.94 8.34 -4.98
CA ASP A 82 23.85 9.08 -4.10
C ASP A 82 25.31 8.64 -4.33
N THR A 83 25.55 7.34 -4.54
CA THR A 83 26.89 6.82 -4.93
C THR A 83 27.35 7.36 -6.29
N SER A 84 26.44 7.46 -7.26
CA SER A 84 26.74 7.99 -8.60
C SER A 84 27.06 9.48 -8.56
N ASP A 85 26.32 10.26 -7.76
CA ASP A 85 26.53 11.69 -7.59
C ASP A 85 27.87 11.96 -6.89
N GLU A 86 28.19 11.20 -5.85
CA GLU A 86 29.51 11.26 -5.19
C GLU A 86 30.66 10.88 -6.14
N TYR A 87 30.48 9.85 -6.96
CA TYR A 87 31.46 9.45 -7.96
C TYR A 87 31.69 10.56 -9.01
N GLY A 88 30.61 11.18 -9.50
CA GLY A 88 30.68 12.29 -10.45
C GLY A 88 31.41 13.51 -9.87
N ALA A 89 31.08 13.89 -8.64
CA ALA A 89 31.73 15.00 -7.95
C ALA A 89 33.24 14.76 -7.76
N ASN A 90 33.64 13.55 -7.36
CA ASN A 90 35.05 13.20 -7.19
C ASN A 90 35.82 13.25 -8.51
N MET A 91 35.23 12.74 -9.60
CA MET A 91 35.84 12.76 -10.93
C MET A 91 36.00 14.20 -11.46
N GLN A 92 35.02 15.07 -11.21
CA GLN A 92 35.08 16.47 -11.59
C GLN A 92 36.14 17.23 -10.77
N GLU A 93 36.26 16.96 -9.47
CA GLU A 93 37.29 17.55 -8.62
C GLU A 93 38.70 17.17 -9.09
N ARG A 94 38.93 15.89 -9.41
CA ARG A 94 40.19 15.40 -9.97
C ARG A 94 40.52 16.06 -11.31
N SER A 95 39.54 16.19 -12.19
CA SER A 95 39.71 16.86 -13.49
C SER A 95 40.08 18.33 -13.32
N ASN A 96 39.34 19.06 -12.47
CA ASN A 96 39.61 20.48 -12.18
C ASN A 96 40.97 20.70 -11.53
N LYS A 97 41.45 19.75 -10.70
CA LYS A 97 42.79 19.80 -10.13
C LYS A 97 43.87 19.62 -11.21
N ALA A 98 43.73 18.64 -12.08
CA ALA A 98 44.69 18.40 -13.16
C ALA A 98 44.78 19.58 -14.15
N VAL A 99 43.65 20.23 -14.46
CA VAL A 99 43.64 21.44 -15.30
C VAL A 99 44.40 22.58 -14.62
N ARG A 100 44.17 22.83 -13.33
CA ARG A 100 44.89 23.87 -12.57
C ARG A 100 46.39 23.60 -12.53
N GLU A 101 46.81 22.38 -12.19
CA GLU A 101 48.23 22.01 -12.15
C GLU A 101 48.92 22.17 -13.51
N ARG A 102 48.22 21.84 -14.60
CA ARG A 102 48.72 22.07 -15.97
C ARG A 102 48.85 23.57 -16.27
N ASP A 103 47.84 24.35 -15.95
CA ASP A 103 47.84 25.80 -16.23
C ASP A 103 48.90 26.53 -15.40
N GLU A 104 49.11 26.13 -14.14
CA GLU A 104 50.20 26.60 -13.28
C GLU A 104 51.58 26.22 -13.83
N SER A 105 51.75 24.98 -14.29
CA SER A 105 53.01 24.51 -14.90
C SER A 105 53.34 25.28 -16.19
N ASN A 106 52.33 25.49 -17.04
CA ASN A 106 52.48 26.26 -18.28
C ASN A 106 52.82 27.73 -18.01
N TYR A 107 52.21 28.32 -16.97
CA TYR A 107 52.52 29.68 -16.56
C TYR A 107 53.97 29.79 -16.04
N ALA A 108 54.41 28.86 -15.20
CA ALA A 108 55.78 28.85 -14.69
C ALA A 108 56.82 28.72 -15.80
N LEU A 109 56.59 27.86 -16.80
CA LEU A 109 57.42 27.75 -18.00
C LEU A 109 57.49 29.07 -18.77
N LYS A 110 56.34 29.71 -19.00
CA LYS A 110 56.28 30.98 -19.72
C LYS A 110 56.99 32.13 -18.99
N VAL A 111 56.98 32.13 -17.66
CA VAL A 111 57.69 33.13 -16.85
C VAL A 111 59.19 32.85 -16.77
N ALA A 112 59.61 31.58 -16.87
CA ALA A 112 61.04 31.21 -16.89
C ALA A 112 61.73 31.51 -18.23
N ASP A 113 60.96 31.63 -19.32
CA ASP A 113 61.44 31.97 -20.67
C ASP A 113 61.53 33.50 -20.95
N TYR A 114 61.33 34.35 -19.93
CA TYR A 114 61.54 35.81 -19.94
C TYR A 114 62.72 36.20 -19.06
#